data_AF-A0AAN8QKS9-F1
#
_entry.id   AF-A0AAN8QKS9-F1
#
_cell.length_a   1.000
_cell.length_b   1.000
_cell.length_c   1.000
_cell.angle_alpha   90.00
_cell.angle_beta   90.00
_cell.angle_gamma   90.00
#
_symmetry.space_group_name_H-M   'P 1'
#
loop_
_entity.id
_entity.type
_entity.pdbx_description
1 polymer ?
#
loop_
_entity_poly.entity_id
_entity_poly.type
_entity_poly.pdbx_seq_one_letter_code
_entity_poly.pdbx_strand_id
1 'polypeptide(L)'
;MAEMHIQAKLVNLLKEDKIQLWNPPYSTEDNQAGQQHLQELAVNYAPIVCFSVSEVASALESIRSQAVKRGMRNKTYRETCVATLELLLPKDGKKDVKKKNYLETKLDVLLQDIMARIAEQYGLKYIKLILNGKTLTPEKRLDEQDVKNNSKIMVLRVSEPERKKQMVEEEEKKRTQDQSVQRTQKGFQILSERDGTDDPATTPFLEIADQKGNPLKIPHSEKKALILAMGFHEKGRALMKRKQYDAALCHLLQADDQFGKCGSMLLSTVDNYAVLQLDIVWCYRALEALSCLDDGKQRLQRAEDCFLKCYGEQQQRLMQIKGNTGREEVLFLRLYLLQSLLAYLDGNEHQATQKLMRVEDLYGRLCLDPGKMTGLMGLGFSEQEARLGLRACHGNVDEAALHITHRRQEREEMKQIERERRRRRMEGLATLRELGYSKRDAARALHQADGDMDRAYGILLESTQAESAAVTNHDTELPIDQSKVEQLLYLGFELEAAEAALRLTGGDVQGATQLLLDNQGVLPPELLSPSPPSSLSEEPSTSSESAGSGSQGEDPMDVDLVNEVLEDIPRHEEDYLDLTLEEESEVIAQMKSYLHKNCASSS
;
A
#
# COMPACT_ATOMS: atom_id res chain seq x y z
N MET A 1 -5.99 24.72 -13.46
CA MET A 1 -7.38 24.47 -13.00
C MET A 1 -8.40 25.14 -13.91
N ALA A 2 -8.52 26.48 -13.93
CA ALA A 2 -9.53 27.18 -14.76
C ALA A 2 -9.43 26.88 -16.27
N GLU A 3 -8.22 26.90 -16.85
CA GLU A 3 -8.05 26.56 -18.27
C GLU A 3 -8.45 25.10 -18.58
N MET A 4 -8.11 24.15 -17.71
CA MET A 4 -8.50 22.74 -17.88
C MET A 4 -10.02 22.57 -17.82
N HIS A 5 -10.68 23.32 -16.93
CA HIS A 5 -12.12 23.33 -16.79
C HIS A 5 -12.81 23.81 -18.08
N ILE A 6 -12.38 24.95 -18.63
CA ILE A 6 -12.89 25.48 -19.90
C ILE A 6 -12.66 24.46 -21.01
N GLN A 7 -11.45 23.90 -21.10
CA GLN A 7 -11.12 22.90 -22.11
C GLN A 7 -12.02 21.65 -22.00
N ALA A 8 -12.31 21.18 -20.80
CA ALA A 8 -13.18 20.02 -20.60
C ALA A 8 -14.63 20.28 -21.05
N LYS A 9 -15.20 21.45 -20.72
CA LYS A 9 -16.54 21.85 -21.21
C LYS A 9 -16.57 21.91 -22.73
N LEU A 10 -15.57 22.55 -23.35
CA LEU A 10 -15.48 22.66 -24.81
C LEU A 10 -15.28 21.30 -25.48
N VAL A 11 -14.46 20.41 -24.91
CA VAL A 11 -14.28 19.05 -25.45
C VAL A 11 -15.59 18.26 -25.45
N ASN A 12 -16.46 18.44 -24.46
CA ASN A 12 -17.76 17.78 -24.44
C ASN A 12 -18.70 18.35 -25.53
N LEU A 13 -18.78 19.68 -25.67
CA LEU A 13 -19.56 20.32 -26.74
C LEU A 13 -19.07 19.91 -28.13
N LEU A 14 -17.75 19.91 -28.35
CA LEU A 14 -17.15 19.47 -29.61
C LEU A 14 -17.51 18.02 -29.94
N LYS A 15 -17.62 17.14 -28.93
CA LYS A 15 -18.04 15.75 -29.14
C LYS A 15 -19.53 15.66 -29.49
N GLU A 16 -20.39 16.42 -28.82
CA GLU A 16 -21.83 16.49 -29.08
C GLU A 16 -22.11 16.96 -30.51
N ASP A 17 -21.41 18.01 -30.94
CA ASP A 17 -21.50 18.57 -32.29
C ASP A 17 -20.67 17.79 -33.34
N LYS A 18 -19.95 16.74 -32.92
CA LYS A 18 -19.08 15.90 -33.75
C LYS A 18 -18.01 16.70 -34.51
N ILE A 19 -17.52 17.78 -33.90
CA ILE A 19 -16.50 18.67 -34.46
C ILE A 19 -15.11 18.15 -34.14
N GLN A 20 -14.29 18.02 -35.18
CA GLN A 20 -12.88 17.65 -35.09
C GLN A 20 -12.01 18.86 -35.45
N LEU A 21 -11.47 19.55 -34.44
CA LEU A 21 -10.70 20.78 -34.64
C LEU A 21 -9.42 20.58 -35.48
N TRP A 22 -8.88 19.37 -35.53
CA TRP A 22 -7.68 19.06 -36.32
C TRP A 22 -7.96 18.85 -37.82
N ASN A 23 -9.22 18.92 -38.25
CA ASN A 23 -9.60 18.85 -39.66
C ASN A 23 -10.03 20.23 -40.19
N PRO A 24 -10.10 20.40 -41.53
CA PRO A 24 -10.76 21.56 -42.13
C PRO A 24 -12.22 21.69 -41.68
N PRO A 25 -12.75 22.91 -41.50
CA PRO A 25 -12.11 24.21 -41.77
C PRO A 25 -11.32 24.79 -40.58
N TYR A 26 -11.24 24.08 -39.46
CA TYR A 26 -10.62 24.57 -38.21
C TYR A 26 -9.10 24.47 -38.20
N SER A 27 -8.54 23.54 -38.97
CA SER A 27 -7.11 23.45 -39.27
C SER A 27 -6.88 23.46 -40.78
N THR A 28 -5.89 24.24 -41.22
CA THR A 28 -5.45 24.26 -42.62
C THR A 28 -4.60 23.03 -42.95
N GLU A 29 -4.31 22.80 -44.24
CA GLU A 29 -3.40 21.72 -44.68
C GLU A 29 -2.01 21.84 -44.03
N ASP A 30 -1.56 23.06 -43.77
CA ASP A 30 -0.31 23.38 -43.06
C ASP A 30 -0.41 23.27 -41.54
N ASN A 31 -1.48 22.68 -41.01
CA ASN A 31 -1.76 22.54 -39.57
C ASN A 31 -1.91 23.88 -38.81
N GLN A 32 -2.13 24.98 -39.52
CA GLN A 32 -2.37 26.30 -38.93
C GLN A 32 -3.84 26.46 -38.52
N ALA A 33 -4.08 27.43 -37.63
CA ALA A 33 -5.40 27.71 -37.11
C ALA A 33 -6.30 28.35 -38.19
N GLY A 34 -7.47 27.76 -38.44
CA GLY A 34 -8.55 28.37 -39.20
C GLY A 34 -9.22 29.48 -38.41
N GLN A 35 -8.54 30.63 -38.28
CA GLN A 35 -8.88 31.69 -37.33
C GLN A 35 -10.36 32.14 -37.38
N GLN A 36 -10.92 32.29 -38.58
CA GLN A 36 -12.33 32.70 -38.76
C GLN A 36 -13.30 31.67 -38.17
N HIS A 37 -13.15 30.40 -38.55
CA HIS A 37 -14.03 29.32 -38.08
C HIS A 37 -13.88 29.03 -36.59
N LEU A 38 -12.66 29.17 -36.03
CA LEU A 38 -12.44 29.07 -34.59
C LEU A 38 -13.09 30.24 -33.84
N GLN A 39 -13.05 31.44 -34.40
CA GLN A 39 -13.67 32.62 -33.81
C GLN A 39 -15.19 32.51 -33.83
N GLU A 40 -15.78 32.03 -34.93
CA GLU A 40 -17.22 31.75 -35.02
C GLU A 40 -17.65 30.69 -33.99
N LEU A 41 -16.86 29.61 -33.87
CA LEU A 41 -17.12 28.58 -32.87
C LEU A 41 -17.01 29.12 -31.45
N ALA A 42 -16.04 30.01 -31.19
CA ALA A 42 -15.88 30.67 -29.90
C ALA A 42 -17.08 31.55 -29.55
N VAL A 43 -17.61 32.32 -30.51
CA VAL A 43 -18.81 33.14 -30.33
C VAL A 43 -20.03 32.26 -30.02
N ASN A 44 -20.16 31.11 -30.70
CA ASN A 44 -21.27 30.19 -30.48
C ASN A 44 -21.19 29.48 -29.11
N TYR A 45 -20.00 29.07 -28.69
CA TYR A 45 -19.82 28.32 -27.45
C TYR A 45 -19.71 29.19 -26.21
N ALA A 46 -19.21 30.43 -26.30
CA ALA A 46 -19.11 31.37 -25.18
C ALA A 46 -20.38 31.47 -24.31
N PRO A 47 -21.59 31.70 -24.85
CA PRO A 47 -22.81 31.76 -24.03
C PRO A 47 -23.17 30.41 -23.40
N ILE A 48 -22.82 29.28 -24.03
CA ILE A 48 -23.13 27.94 -23.52
C ILE A 48 -22.20 27.60 -22.35
N VAL A 49 -20.90 27.86 -22.49
CA VAL A 49 -19.92 27.55 -21.44
C VAL A 49 -19.84 28.64 -20.37
N CYS A 50 -20.47 29.80 -20.58
CA CYS A 50 -20.48 30.96 -19.68
C CYS A 50 -19.09 31.58 -19.45
N PHE A 51 -18.27 31.65 -20.50
CA PHE A 51 -16.95 32.29 -20.51
C PHE A 51 -16.86 33.37 -21.58
N SER A 52 -15.89 34.28 -21.46
CA SER A 52 -15.69 35.30 -22.48
C SER A 52 -15.27 34.66 -23.81
N VAL A 53 -15.67 35.29 -24.93
CA VAL A 53 -15.30 34.82 -26.28
C VAL A 53 -13.77 34.71 -26.41
N SER A 54 -13.01 35.61 -25.77
CA SER A 54 -11.54 35.57 -25.78
C SER A 54 -10.98 34.32 -25.07
N GLU A 55 -11.53 33.96 -23.91
CA GLU A 55 -11.12 32.77 -23.16
C GLU A 55 -11.47 31.49 -23.93
N VAL A 56 -12.67 31.44 -24.51
CA VAL A 56 -13.12 30.31 -25.32
C VAL A 56 -12.28 30.16 -26.58
N ALA A 57 -12.00 31.24 -27.31
CA ALA A 57 -11.16 31.21 -28.51
C ALA A 57 -9.75 30.71 -28.17
N SER A 58 -9.17 31.20 -27.07
CA SER A 58 -7.85 30.74 -26.60
C SER A 58 -7.86 29.25 -26.22
N ALA A 59 -8.91 28.79 -25.53
CA ALA A 59 -9.05 27.39 -25.16
C ALA A 59 -9.29 26.47 -26.37
N LEU A 60 -10.12 26.88 -27.34
CA LEU A 60 -10.34 26.15 -28.60
C LEU A 60 -9.04 26.01 -29.39
N GLU A 61 -8.25 27.08 -29.50
CA GLU A 61 -6.94 27.02 -30.17
C GLU A 61 -5.97 26.12 -29.40
N SER A 62 -5.99 26.14 -28.07
CA SER A 62 -5.20 25.22 -27.25
C SER A 62 -5.59 23.75 -27.50
N ILE A 63 -6.89 23.43 -27.52
CA ILE A 63 -7.41 22.08 -27.84
C ILE A 63 -6.98 21.66 -29.25
N ARG A 64 -7.19 22.52 -30.25
CA ARG A 64 -6.81 22.27 -31.64
C ARG A 64 -5.32 21.99 -31.76
N SER A 65 -4.48 22.89 -31.25
CA SER A 65 -3.03 22.77 -31.28
C SER A 65 -2.56 21.47 -30.61
N GLN A 66 -3.16 21.09 -29.49
CA GLN A 66 -2.87 19.82 -28.80
C GLN A 66 -3.29 18.60 -29.63
N ALA A 67 -4.47 18.63 -30.26
CA ALA A 67 -4.98 17.53 -31.08
C ALA A 67 -4.12 17.33 -32.34
N VAL A 68 -3.77 18.41 -33.03
CA VAL A 68 -2.86 18.40 -34.19
C VAL A 68 -1.50 17.84 -33.81
N LYS A 69 -0.88 18.36 -32.73
CA LYS A 69 0.40 17.85 -32.22
C LYS A 69 0.30 16.37 -31.83
N ARG A 70 -0.81 15.93 -31.25
CA ARG A 70 -1.04 14.50 -30.94
C ARG A 70 -1.15 13.66 -32.20
N GLY A 71 -1.84 14.15 -33.24
CA GLY A 71 -1.91 13.51 -34.55
C GLY A 71 -0.52 13.33 -35.18
N MET A 72 0.30 14.38 -35.14
CA MET A 72 1.70 14.33 -35.59
C MET A 72 2.51 13.29 -34.81
N ARG A 73 2.46 13.32 -33.47
CA ARG A 73 3.13 12.33 -32.62
C ARG A 73 2.69 10.90 -32.90
N ASN A 74 1.40 10.68 -33.17
CA ASN A 74 0.88 9.37 -33.57
C ASN A 74 1.37 8.92 -34.95
N LYS A 75 1.60 9.85 -35.88
CA LYS A 75 2.22 9.56 -37.17
C LYS A 75 3.69 9.20 -37.00
N THR A 76 4.45 10.02 -36.27
CA THR A 76 5.86 9.75 -35.93
C THR A 76 6.03 8.39 -35.24
N TYR A 77 5.19 8.06 -34.27
CA TYR A 77 5.25 6.74 -33.60
C TYR A 77 5.02 5.58 -34.58
N ARG A 78 4.05 5.69 -35.49
CA ARG A 78 3.79 4.66 -36.50
C ARG A 78 4.93 4.49 -37.50
N GLU A 79 5.60 5.58 -37.86
CA GLU A 79 6.68 5.59 -38.86
C GLU A 79 8.05 5.21 -38.27
N THR A 80 8.32 5.56 -37.01
CA THR A 80 9.66 5.47 -36.41
C THR A 80 9.74 4.60 -35.15
N CYS A 81 8.60 4.14 -34.63
CA CYS A 81 8.47 3.47 -33.33
C CYS A 81 8.95 4.31 -32.13
N VAL A 82 9.12 5.63 -32.29
CA VAL A 82 9.46 6.55 -31.20
C VAL A 82 8.17 7.09 -30.57
N ALA A 83 7.93 6.72 -29.31
CA ALA A 83 6.78 7.17 -28.54
C ALA A 83 7.06 8.55 -27.93
N THR A 84 6.01 9.34 -27.75
CA THR A 84 6.08 10.60 -27.02
C THR A 84 5.35 10.45 -25.68
N LEU A 85 6.04 10.71 -24.57
CA LEU A 85 5.51 10.64 -23.21
C LEU A 85 5.22 12.07 -22.72
N GLU A 86 4.09 12.29 -22.05
CA GLU A 86 3.77 13.56 -21.36
C GLU A 86 4.27 13.48 -19.92
N LEU A 87 5.16 14.39 -19.53
CA LEU A 87 5.75 14.43 -18.20
C LEU A 87 5.03 15.45 -17.32
N LEU A 88 4.48 14.99 -16.19
CA LEU A 88 3.98 15.89 -15.14
C LEU A 88 5.10 16.13 -14.14
N LEU A 89 5.76 17.27 -14.29
CA LEU A 89 6.88 17.65 -13.45
C LEU A 89 6.41 18.24 -12.11
N PRO A 90 7.20 18.10 -11.04
CA PRO A 90 7.01 18.81 -9.77
C PRO A 90 6.95 20.33 -9.98
N LYS A 91 6.34 21.07 -9.03
CA LYS A 91 6.13 22.53 -9.15
C LYS A 91 7.41 23.29 -9.51
N ASP A 92 8.52 22.97 -8.86
CA ASP A 92 9.81 23.65 -9.04
C ASP A 92 10.55 23.22 -10.32
N GLY A 93 10.16 22.09 -10.93
CA GLY A 93 10.74 21.57 -12.17
C GLY A 93 10.11 22.16 -13.44
N LYS A 94 9.02 22.92 -13.30
CA LYS A 94 8.31 23.52 -14.44
C LYS A 94 9.01 24.81 -14.88
N LYS A 95 9.70 24.77 -16.03
CA LYS A 95 10.25 25.98 -16.67
C LYS A 95 9.17 26.98 -17.07
N ASP A 96 7.97 26.49 -17.40
CA ASP A 96 6.77 27.27 -17.67
C ASP A 96 5.55 26.49 -17.15
N VAL A 97 4.76 27.09 -16.25
CA VAL A 97 3.60 26.46 -15.62
C VAL A 97 2.51 26.10 -16.64
N LYS A 98 2.47 26.81 -17.78
CA LYS A 98 1.44 26.60 -18.82
C LYS A 98 1.84 25.59 -19.90
N LYS A 99 3.12 25.25 -20.02
CA LYS A 99 3.62 24.39 -21.10
C LYS A 99 3.73 22.94 -20.66
N LYS A 100 3.06 22.05 -21.41
CA LYS A 100 3.21 20.59 -21.25
C LYS A 100 4.63 20.16 -21.62
N ASN A 101 5.19 19.27 -20.80
CA ASN A 101 6.53 18.73 -21.00
C ASN A 101 6.42 17.37 -21.68
N TYR A 102 7.20 17.15 -22.72
CA TYR A 102 7.18 15.91 -23.48
C TYR A 102 8.59 15.33 -23.59
N LEU A 103 8.66 14.01 -23.63
CA LEU A 103 9.88 13.25 -23.87
C LEU A 103 9.65 12.24 -24.97
N GLU A 104 10.54 12.21 -25.96
CA GLU A 104 10.50 11.24 -27.05
C GLU A 104 11.48 10.09 -26.78
N THR A 105 10.98 8.87 -26.84
CA THR A 105 11.79 7.66 -26.63
C THR A 105 11.12 6.44 -27.24
N LYS A 106 11.91 5.41 -27.56
CA LYS A 106 11.36 4.08 -27.83
C LYS A 106 10.84 3.45 -26.53
N LEU A 107 9.89 2.53 -26.65
CA LEU A 107 9.27 1.85 -25.50
C LEU A 107 10.04 0.59 -25.05
N ASP A 108 11.01 0.14 -25.85
CA ASP A 108 11.84 -1.04 -25.59
C ASP A 108 13.06 -0.75 -24.70
N VAL A 109 13.21 0.48 -24.22
CA VAL A 109 14.32 0.92 -23.38
C VAL A 109 14.02 0.72 -21.89
N LEU A 110 15.08 0.62 -21.10
CA LEU A 110 14.98 0.55 -19.64
C LEU A 110 14.50 1.88 -19.06
N LEU A 111 13.70 1.81 -17.99
CA LEU A 111 13.21 3.00 -17.31
C LEU A 111 14.36 3.85 -16.73
N GLN A 112 15.43 3.22 -16.25
CA GLN A 112 16.59 3.93 -15.68
C GLN A 112 17.23 4.94 -16.66
N ASP A 113 17.31 4.59 -17.95
CA ASP A 113 17.85 5.48 -18.99
C ASP A 113 16.97 6.71 -19.21
N ILE A 114 15.65 6.49 -19.11
CA ILE A 114 14.64 7.56 -19.20
C ILE A 114 14.73 8.48 -18.00
N MET A 115 14.90 7.91 -16.81
CA MET A 115 15.07 8.68 -15.59
C MET A 115 16.31 9.56 -15.67
N ALA A 116 17.43 9.04 -16.18
CA ALA A 116 18.66 9.81 -16.39
C ALA A 116 18.45 10.97 -17.37
N ARG A 117 17.76 10.73 -18.50
CA ARG A 117 17.42 11.78 -19.48
C ARG A 117 16.52 12.87 -18.90
N ILE A 118 15.48 12.50 -18.15
CA ILE A 118 14.58 13.47 -17.49
C ILE A 118 15.38 14.27 -16.47
N ALA A 119 16.25 13.61 -15.70
CA ALA A 119 17.07 14.26 -14.70
C ALA A 119 18.00 15.32 -15.31
N GLU A 120 18.64 15.00 -16.43
CA GLU A 120 19.51 15.92 -17.17
C GLU A 120 18.71 17.07 -17.80
N GLN A 121 17.62 16.76 -18.51
CA GLN A 121 16.85 17.74 -19.29
C GLN A 121 16.16 18.81 -18.41
N TYR A 122 15.65 18.39 -17.25
CA TYR A 122 14.88 19.23 -16.35
C TYR A 122 15.64 19.63 -15.08
N GLY A 123 16.90 19.23 -14.95
CA GLY A 123 17.71 19.52 -13.76
C GLY A 123 17.19 18.83 -12.49
N LEU A 124 16.40 17.78 -12.65
CA LEU A 124 15.77 17.05 -11.55
C LEU A 124 16.69 15.92 -11.10
N LYS A 125 17.32 16.04 -9.95
CA LYS A 125 18.07 14.93 -9.36
C LYS A 125 17.12 14.07 -8.52
N TYR A 126 17.27 12.75 -8.63
CA TYR A 126 16.54 11.75 -7.83
C TYR A 126 15.02 11.82 -8.05
N ILE A 127 14.55 11.07 -9.04
CA ILE A 127 13.14 11.06 -9.42
C ILE A 127 12.56 9.65 -9.33
N LYS A 128 11.25 9.55 -9.09
CA LYS A 128 10.45 8.35 -9.32
C LYS A 128 9.42 8.64 -10.40
N LEU A 129 9.10 7.63 -11.19
CA LEU A 129 8.11 7.73 -12.26
C LEU A 129 6.87 6.93 -11.86
N ILE A 130 5.71 7.56 -11.91
CA ILE A 130 4.43 6.95 -11.55
C ILE A 130 3.48 7.02 -12.75
N LEU A 131 2.88 5.87 -13.08
CA LEU A 131 1.88 5.72 -14.14
C LEU A 131 0.66 5.00 -13.57
N ASN A 132 -0.54 5.57 -13.72
CA ASN A 132 -1.80 4.93 -13.32
C ASN A 132 -1.82 4.41 -11.86
N GLY A 133 -1.23 5.20 -10.95
CA GLY A 133 -1.09 4.83 -9.53
C GLY A 133 -0.10 3.72 -9.24
N LYS A 134 0.74 3.33 -10.22
CA LYS A 134 1.84 2.37 -10.02
C LYS A 134 3.18 3.06 -10.17
N THR A 135 4.06 2.84 -9.20
CA THR A 135 5.47 3.25 -9.29
C THR A 135 6.17 2.33 -10.28
N LEU A 136 6.80 2.93 -11.29
CA LEU A 136 7.55 2.19 -12.31
C LEU A 136 8.91 1.75 -11.76
N THR A 137 9.33 0.55 -12.14
CA THR A 137 10.57 -0.14 -11.75
C THR A 137 11.73 0.23 -12.70
N PRO A 138 12.87 0.74 -12.19
CA PRO A 138 14.01 1.17 -13.00
C PRO A 138 14.60 0.10 -13.91
N GLU A 139 14.62 -1.16 -13.45
CA GLU A 139 15.26 -2.30 -14.12
C GLU A 139 14.41 -2.92 -15.24
N LYS A 140 13.16 -2.47 -15.39
CA LYS A 140 12.22 -3.01 -16.38
C LYS A 140 12.09 -2.08 -17.59
N ARG A 141 11.68 -2.64 -18.72
CA ARG A 141 11.42 -1.86 -19.94
C ARG A 141 10.12 -1.06 -19.78
N LEU A 142 9.94 -0.01 -20.58
CA LEU A 142 8.73 0.81 -20.53
C LEU A 142 7.48 0.02 -20.97
N ASP A 143 7.60 -0.73 -22.07
CA ASP A 143 6.51 -1.53 -22.63
C ASP A 143 6.00 -2.63 -21.67
N GLU A 144 6.90 -3.25 -20.90
CA GLU A 144 6.57 -4.24 -19.86
C GLU A 144 5.76 -3.66 -18.68
N GLN A 145 5.71 -2.34 -18.55
CA GLN A 145 5.07 -1.63 -17.44
C GLN A 145 3.84 -0.82 -17.87
N ASP A 146 3.21 -1.23 -18.99
CA ASP A 146 2.02 -0.61 -19.59
C ASP A 146 2.22 0.84 -20.07
N VAL A 147 3.48 1.26 -20.28
CA VAL A 147 3.78 2.56 -20.88
C VAL A 147 3.51 2.49 -22.38
N LYS A 148 2.57 3.31 -22.84
CA LYS A 148 2.15 3.44 -24.25
C LYS A 148 2.50 4.81 -24.82
N ASN A 149 2.40 4.96 -26.15
CA ASN A 149 2.53 6.27 -26.79
C ASN A 149 1.49 7.27 -26.24
N ASN A 150 1.92 8.49 -25.93
CA ASN A 150 1.16 9.53 -25.23
C ASN A 150 0.77 9.21 -23.78
N SER A 151 1.44 8.27 -23.11
CA SER A 151 1.25 8.06 -21.68
C SER A 151 1.60 9.32 -20.89
N LYS A 152 0.83 9.59 -19.84
CA LYS A 152 1.09 10.66 -18.88
C LYS A 152 1.83 10.06 -17.69
N ILE A 153 3.09 10.45 -17.51
CA ILE A 153 3.94 9.94 -16.45
C ILE A 153 4.14 11.06 -15.44
N MET A 154 3.78 10.78 -14.19
CA MET A 154 4.09 11.68 -13.09
C MET A 154 5.54 11.52 -12.69
N VAL A 155 6.27 12.64 -12.69
CA VAL A 155 7.64 12.70 -12.21
C VAL A 155 7.58 13.20 -10.77
N LEU A 156 7.86 12.30 -9.85
CA LEU A 156 7.97 12.64 -8.45
C LEU A 156 9.43 12.97 -8.14
N ARG A 157 9.67 14.18 -7.61
CA ARG A 157 10.97 14.51 -7.03
C ARG A 157 11.11 13.79 -5.71
N VAL A 158 12.27 13.21 -5.49
CA VAL A 158 12.74 12.82 -4.16
C VAL A 158 13.68 13.92 -3.68
N SER A 159 13.57 14.30 -2.40
CA SER A 159 14.20 15.47 -1.77
C SER A 159 15.63 15.78 -2.24
N GLU A 160 15.91 17.07 -2.50
CA GLU A 160 17.20 17.59 -2.95
C GLU A 160 18.23 17.70 -1.80
N PRO A 161 19.51 17.38 -2.03
CA PRO A 161 20.58 17.57 -1.04
C PRO A 161 20.94 19.06 -0.86
N GLU A 162 20.98 19.55 0.37
CA GLU A 162 21.54 20.88 0.67
C GLU A 162 23.07 20.84 0.70
N ARG A 163 23.71 21.87 0.13
CA ARG A 163 25.13 21.85 -0.21
C ARG A 163 26.08 21.74 1.01
N LYS A 164 27.01 20.80 0.86
CA LYS A 164 28.41 20.78 1.36
C LYS A 164 28.58 20.73 2.88
N LYS A 165 28.32 19.56 3.47
CA LYS A 165 29.16 19.00 4.55
C LYS A 165 29.01 17.50 4.82
N GLN A 166 28.20 16.75 4.06
CA GLN A 166 27.84 15.36 4.41
C GLN A 166 28.26 14.33 3.34
N MET A 167 29.47 14.38 2.79
CA MET A 167 29.91 13.31 1.86
C MET A 167 29.93 11.90 2.48
N VAL A 168 29.78 11.76 3.80
CA VAL A 168 29.74 10.47 4.52
C VAL A 168 28.32 10.10 5.01
N GLU A 169 27.50 11.07 5.46
CA GLU A 169 26.11 10.84 5.92
C GLU A 169 25.07 10.84 4.77
N GLU A 170 25.46 11.15 3.54
CA GLU A 170 24.51 11.51 2.47
C GLU A 170 24.43 10.43 1.37
N GLU A 171 25.42 9.52 1.31
CA GLU A 171 25.20 8.19 0.75
C GLU A 171 24.17 7.39 1.56
N GLU A 172 24.01 7.66 2.86
CA GLU A 172 23.00 7.05 3.71
C GLU A 172 21.58 7.55 3.39
N LYS A 173 21.39 8.75 2.83
CA LYS A 173 20.05 9.33 2.58
C LYS A 173 19.40 9.01 1.22
N LYS A 174 20.20 8.77 0.18
CA LYS A 174 19.69 8.15 -1.06
C LYS A 174 19.20 6.74 -0.83
N ARG A 175 20.02 6.04 -0.08
CA ARG A 175 19.69 4.86 0.68
C ARG A 175 18.39 5.15 1.44
N THR A 176 18.26 6.16 2.31
CA THR A 176 17.06 6.34 3.16
C THR A 176 15.67 6.50 2.53
N GLN A 177 15.38 6.76 1.24
CA GLN A 177 13.97 6.77 0.77
C GLN A 177 13.52 5.41 0.21
N ASP A 178 14.30 4.83 -0.70
CA ASP A 178 14.09 3.43 -1.14
C ASP A 178 14.45 2.46 -0.01
N GLN A 179 15.47 2.78 0.77
CA GLN A 179 15.62 2.18 2.09
C GLN A 179 14.53 2.62 3.06
N SER A 180 13.92 3.80 3.06
CA SER A 180 12.80 4.06 4.00
C SER A 180 11.68 3.09 3.71
N VAL A 181 11.33 2.92 2.44
CA VAL A 181 10.34 1.93 2.03
C VAL A 181 10.81 0.51 2.38
N GLN A 182 12.06 0.13 2.07
CA GLN A 182 12.59 -1.20 2.41
C GLN A 182 12.81 -1.42 3.91
N ARG A 183 13.10 -0.39 4.69
CA ARG A 183 13.30 -0.38 6.15
C ARG A 183 11.95 -0.49 6.83
N THR A 184 10.97 0.28 6.37
CA THR A 184 9.56 0.12 6.75
C THR A 184 9.11 -1.31 6.44
N GLN A 185 9.40 -1.80 5.22
CA GLN A 185 9.09 -3.17 4.82
C GLN A 185 9.74 -4.19 5.76
N LYS A 186 11.05 -4.07 6.01
CA LYS A 186 11.81 -4.98 6.88
C LYS A 186 11.30 -4.92 8.32
N GLY A 187 11.11 -3.74 8.89
CA GLY A 187 10.59 -3.55 10.25
C GLY A 187 9.22 -4.19 10.44
N PHE A 188 8.27 -3.93 9.53
CA PHE A 188 6.96 -4.58 9.59
C PHE A 188 6.99 -6.06 9.21
N GLN A 189 7.94 -6.49 8.37
CA GLN A 189 8.16 -7.91 8.08
C GLN A 189 8.64 -8.66 9.34
N ILE A 190 9.63 -8.12 10.06
CA ILE A 190 10.10 -8.67 11.34
C ILE A 190 8.93 -8.75 12.32
N LEU A 191 8.15 -7.66 12.48
CA LEU A 191 6.97 -7.65 13.35
C LEU A 191 5.89 -8.67 12.94
N SER A 192 5.75 -8.94 11.63
CA SER A 192 4.78 -9.92 11.11
C SER A 192 5.18 -11.38 11.34
N GLU A 193 6.48 -11.64 11.46
CA GLU A 193 7.06 -12.97 11.65
C GLU A 193 7.14 -13.35 13.14
N ARG A 194 7.09 -12.37 14.04
CA ARG A 194 7.00 -12.58 15.48
C ARG A 194 5.63 -13.16 15.86
N ASP A 195 5.67 -14.27 16.57
CA ASP A 195 4.48 -15.05 16.99
C ASP A 195 3.94 -14.65 18.38
N GLY A 196 4.59 -13.69 19.04
CA GLY A 196 4.20 -13.19 20.37
C GLY A 196 4.54 -14.14 21.52
N THR A 197 5.49 -15.06 21.31
CA THR A 197 5.94 -16.03 22.33
C THR A 197 7.03 -15.50 23.25
N ASP A 198 7.74 -14.47 22.83
CA ASP A 198 8.74 -13.76 23.61
C ASP A 198 8.14 -12.56 24.33
N ASP A 199 8.82 -12.06 25.36
CA ASP A 199 8.33 -10.92 26.15
C ASP A 199 8.16 -9.68 25.26
N PRO A 200 6.93 -9.17 25.04
CA PRO A 200 6.71 -8.01 24.19
C PRO A 200 7.36 -6.70 24.67
N ALA A 201 7.85 -6.64 25.92
CA ALA A 201 8.64 -5.50 26.39
C ALA A 201 10.03 -5.45 25.74
N THR A 202 10.58 -6.61 25.38
CA THR A 202 11.86 -6.75 24.69
C THR A 202 11.69 -7.08 23.20
N THR A 203 10.60 -7.76 22.84
CA THR A 203 10.35 -8.31 21.50
C THR A 203 8.91 -8.02 21.08
N PRO A 204 8.60 -6.76 20.69
CA PRO A 204 7.24 -6.37 20.32
C PRO A 204 6.74 -7.12 19.09
N PHE A 205 5.45 -7.41 19.01
CA PHE A 205 4.81 -8.10 17.88
C PHE A 205 3.48 -7.43 17.53
N LEU A 206 2.92 -7.74 16.35
CA LEU A 206 1.63 -7.21 15.91
C LEU A 206 0.56 -8.32 15.84
N GLU A 207 -0.59 -8.04 16.46
CA GLU A 207 -1.79 -8.88 16.41
C GLU A 207 -2.91 -8.11 15.70
N ILE A 208 -3.59 -8.78 14.77
CA ILE A 208 -4.74 -8.20 14.08
C ILE A 208 -5.99 -8.58 14.85
N ALA A 209 -6.71 -7.58 15.34
CA ALA A 209 -7.90 -7.74 16.15
C ALA A 209 -9.11 -6.98 15.56
N ASP A 210 -10.30 -7.37 15.99
CA ASP A 210 -11.53 -6.60 15.76
C ASP A 210 -11.58 -5.33 16.65
N GLN A 211 -12.63 -4.53 16.49
CA GLN A 211 -12.83 -3.28 17.26
C GLN A 211 -13.03 -3.48 18.78
N LYS A 212 -13.11 -4.73 19.27
CA LYS A 212 -13.20 -5.09 20.69
C LYS A 212 -11.92 -5.72 21.20
N GLY A 213 -10.85 -5.77 20.40
CA GLY A 213 -9.57 -6.38 20.76
C GLY A 213 -9.53 -7.91 20.62
N ASN A 214 -10.53 -8.54 19.98
CA ASN A 214 -10.49 -9.98 19.75
C ASN A 214 -9.66 -10.33 18.51
N PRO A 215 -8.68 -11.24 18.58
CA PRO A 215 -7.86 -11.60 17.43
C PRO A 215 -8.66 -12.22 16.30
N LEU A 216 -8.36 -11.80 15.07
CA LEU A 216 -8.98 -12.33 13.87
C LEU A 216 -8.23 -13.57 13.38
N LYS A 217 -8.97 -14.61 13.03
CA LYS A 217 -8.41 -15.82 12.39
C LYS A 217 -8.25 -15.58 10.90
N ILE A 218 -7.05 -15.19 10.49
CA ILE A 218 -6.69 -14.88 9.10
C ILE A 218 -5.55 -15.83 8.67
N PRO A 219 -5.55 -16.36 7.43
CA PRO A 219 -4.43 -17.14 6.91
C PRO A 219 -3.09 -16.39 7.05
N HIS A 220 -2.00 -17.11 7.34
CA HIS A 220 -0.71 -16.48 7.67
C HIS A 220 -0.17 -15.56 6.55
N SER A 221 -0.30 -15.97 5.28
CA SER A 221 0.11 -15.17 4.13
C SER A 221 -0.68 -13.85 4.02
N GLU A 222 -1.99 -13.91 4.26
CA GLU A 222 -2.88 -12.76 4.24
C GLU A 222 -2.66 -11.85 5.46
N LYS A 223 -2.40 -12.43 6.65
CA LYS A 223 -2.02 -11.71 7.87
C LYS A 223 -0.74 -10.88 7.63
N LYS A 224 0.29 -11.48 7.02
CA LYS A 224 1.54 -10.79 6.69
C LYS A 224 1.32 -9.64 5.71
N ALA A 225 0.56 -9.87 4.64
CA ALA A 225 0.21 -8.82 3.68
C ALA A 225 -0.56 -7.67 4.35
N LEU A 226 -1.51 -7.98 5.23
CA LEU A 226 -2.31 -6.97 5.93
C LEU A 226 -1.48 -6.13 6.90
N ILE A 227 -0.58 -6.76 7.67
CA ILE A 227 0.34 -6.04 8.57
C ILE A 227 1.22 -5.07 7.78
N LEU A 228 1.81 -5.53 6.67
CA LEU A 228 2.61 -4.66 5.80
C LEU A 228 1.77 -3.52 5.21
N ALA A 229 0.56 -3.82 4.74
CA ALA A 229 -0.34 -2.83 4.17
C ALA A 229 -0.71 -1.72 5.17
N MET A 230 -1.12 -2.11 6.38
CA MET A 230 -1.42 -1.17 7.46
C MET A 230 -0.19 -0.38 7.88
N GLY A 231 0.96 -1.04 8.05
CA GLY A 231 2.21 -0.38 8.42
C GLY A 231 2.67 0.69 7.43
N PHE A 232 2.63 0.38 6.13
CA PHE A 232 2.91 1.36 5.08
C PHE A 232 1.90 2.51 5.06
N HIS A 233 0.61 2.22 5.31
CA HIS A 233 -0.43 3.24 5.38
C HIS A 233 -0.17 4.20 6.54
N GLU A 234 0.15 3.69 7.74
CA GLU A 234 0.50 4.53 8.90
C GLU A 234 1.75 5.39 8.63
N LYS A 235 2.81 4.80 8.07
CA LYS A 235 4.01 5.55 7.67
C LYS A 235 3.66 6.68 6.69
N GLY A 236 2.81 6.37 5.70
CA GLY A 236 2.30 7.35 4.75
C GLY A 236 1.56 8.49 5.44
N ARG A 237 0.68 8.21 6.41
CA ARG A 237 -0.06 9.22 7.18
C ARG A 237 0.84 10.07 8.05
N ALA A 238 1.83 9.47 8.73
CA ALA A 238 2.82 10.21 9.50
C ALA A 238 3.58 11.23 8.64
N LEU A 239 3.94 10.85 7.41
CA LEU A 239 4.58 11.74 6.43
C LEU A 239 3.61 12.82 5.90
N MET A 240 2.33 12.49 5.69
CA MET A 240 1.30 13.49 5.34
C MET A 240 1.13 14.55 6.42
N LYS A 241 1.12 14.16 7.71
CA LYS A 241 1.06 15.11 8.83
C LYS A 241 2.25 16.07 8.85
N ARG A 242 3.41 15.62 8.35
CA ARG A 242 4.63 16.44 8.16
C ARG A 242 4.64 17.21 6.82
N LYS A 243 3.56 17.15 6.04
CA LYS A 243 3.41 17.75 4.70
C LYS A 243 4.43 17.24 3.67
N GLN A 244 4.99 16.05 3.89
CA GLN A 244 5.93 15.38 2.98
C GLN A 244 5.17 14.46 2.02
N TYR A 245 4.32 15.05 1.16
CA TYR A 245 3.36 14.29 0.33
C TYR A 245 4.03 13.42 -0.73
N ASP A 246 5.23 13.79 -1.19
CA ASP A 246 6.04 13.00 -2.11
C ASP A 246 6.50 11.69 -1.45
N ALA A 247 7.10 11.78 -0.27
CA ALA A 247 7.51 10.63 0.52
C ALA A 247 6.30 9.79 0.96
N ALA A 248 5.22 10.44 1.38
CA ALA A 248 3.98 9.77 1.78
C ALA A 248 3.41 8.93 0.63
N LEU A 249 3.28 9.51 -0.56
CA LEU A 249 2.71 8.81 -1.71
C LEU A 249 3.49 7.54 -2.04
N CYS A 250 4.82 7.54 -1.91
CA CYS A 250 5.61 6.33 -2.11
C CYS A 250 5.19 5.18 -1.19
N HIS A 251 4.94 5.46 0.10
CA HIS A 251 4.52 4.46 1.08
C HIS A 251 3.06 4.06 0.88
N LEU A 252 2.17 5.02 0.58
CA LEU A 252 0.76 4.73 0.31
C LEU A 252 0.56 3.82 -0.92
N LEU A 253 1.35 4.02 -1.99
CA LEU A 253 1.29 3.12 -3.14
C LEU A 253 1.81 1.71 -2.84
N GLN A 254 2.77 1.57 -1.91
CA GLN A 254 3.18 0.25 -1.41
C GLN A 254 2.10 -0.40 -0.55
N ALA A 255 1.41 0.38 0.29
CA ALA A 255 0.24 -0.10 1.02
C ALA A 255 -0.84 -0.62 0.06
N ASP A 256 -1.10 0.07 -1.05
CA ASP A 256 -2.09 -0.32 -2.06
C ASP A 256 -1.74 -1.66 -2.73
N ASP A 257 -0.45 -1.88 -3.04
CA ASP A 257 0.04 -3.17 -3.55
C ASP A 257 -0.14 -4.31 -2.53
N GLN A 258 0.16 -4.07 -1.25
CA GLN A 258 0.01 -5.09 -0.21
C GLN A 258 -1.46 -5.39 0.07
N PHE A 259 -2.34 -4.38 0.14
CA PHE A 259 -3.78 -4.60 0.24
C PHE A 259 -4.32 -5.39 -0.96
N GLY A 260 -3.78 -5.19 -2.15
CA GLY A 260 -4.13 -5.96 -3.35
C GLY A 260 -3.84 -7.47 -3.23
N LYS A 261 -3.03 -7.90 -2.26
CA LYS A 261 -2.75 -9.32 -1.97
C LYS A 261 -3.72 -9.92 -0.95
N CYS A 262 -4.55 -9.11 -0.30
CA CYS A 262 -5.57 -9.56 0.63
C CYS A 262 -6.86 -10.00 -0.09
N GLY A 263 -7.65 -10.86 0.56
CA GLY A 263 -8.91 -11.35 0.03
C GLY A 263 -9.98 -10.26 -0.10
N SER A 264 -10.79 -10.35 -1.16
CA SER A 264 -11.84 -9.36 -1.48
C SER A 264 -12.88 -9.19 -0.37
N MET A 265 -13.16 -10.24 0.41
CA MET A 265 -14.06 -10.17 1.56
C MET A 265 -13.52 -9.27 2.66
N LEU A 266 -12.22 -9.38 2.99
CA LEU A 266 -11.58 -8.54 3.99
C LEU A 266 -11.59 -7.07 3.53
N LEU A 267 -11.16 -6.82 2.30
CA LEU A 267 -11.09 -5.47 1.71
C LEU A 267 -12.44 -4.76 1.59
N SER A 268 -13.55 -5.49 1.55
CA SER A 268 -14.90 -4.93 1.43
C SER A 268 -15.66 -4.82 2.75
N THR A 269 -15.13 -5.40 3.83
CA THR A 269 -15.78 -5.43 5.15
C THR A 269 -15.28 -4.31 6.06
N VAL A 270 -14.04 -3.87 5.89
CA VAL A 270 -13.40 -2.80 6.67
C VAL A 270 -13.08 -1.58 5.81
N ASP A 271 -13.02 -0.41 6.45
CA ASP A 271 -12.81 0.90 5.80
C ASP A 271 -11.34 1.21 5.50
N ASN A 272 -10.38 0.47 6.06
CA ASN A 272 -8.93 0.76 5.92
C ASN A 272 -8.51 0.95 4.45
N TYR A 273 -8.94 0.06 3.55
CA TYR A 273 -8.59 0.16 2.13
C TYR A 273 -9.20 1.41 1.48
N ALA A 274 -10.42 1.79 1.87
CA ALA A 274 -11.08 2.99 1.37
C ALA A 274 -10.40 4.28 1.84
N VAL A 275 -9.98 4.32 3.11
CA VAL A 275 -9.19 5.42 3.67
C VAL A 275 -7.86 5.56 2.93
N LEU A 276 -7.18 4.45 2.62
CA LEU A 276 -5.97 4.49 1.81
C LEU A 276 -6.20 5.09 0.42
N GLN A 277 -7.27 4.69 -0.28
CA GLN A 277 -7.61 5.26 -1.57
C GLN A 277 -7.81 6.77 -1.49
N LEU A 278 -8.48 7.23 -0.43
CA LEU A 278 -8.71 8.65 -0.17
C LEU A 278 -7.40 9.42 0.07
N ASP A 279 -6.50 8.86 0.90
CA ASP A 279 -5.21 9.47 1.22
C ASP A 279 -4.28 9.57 -0.01
N ILE A 280 -4.30 8.57 -0.90
CA ILE A 280 -3.55 8.61 -2.17
C ILE A 280 -4.02 9.79 -3.04
N VAL A 281 -5.34 9.98 -3.17
CA VAL A 281 -5.89 11.08 -3.98
C VAL A 281 -5.63 12.44 -3.29
N TRP A 282 -5.60 12.49 -1.96
CA TRP A 282 -5.16 13.69 -1.24
C TRP A 282 -3.72 14.06 -1.57
N CYS A 283 -2.80 13.08 -1.61
CA CYS A 283 -1.42 13.30 -2.06
C CYS A 283 -1.36 13.77 -3.52
N TYR A 284 -2.13 13.20 -4.44
CA TYR A 284 -2.21 13.70 -5.82
C TYR A 284 -2.63 15.18 -5.89
N ARG A 285 -3.60 15.58 -5.05
CA ARG A 285 -4.04 16.97 -4.92
C ARG A 285 -2.91 17.87 -4.41
N ALA A 286 -2.26 17.48 -3.32
CA ALA A 286 -1.19 18.27 -2.71
C ALA A 286 0.00 18.48 -3.67
N LEU A 287 0.29 17.46 -4.49
CA LEU A 287 1.33 17.48 -5.51
C LEU A 287 0.91 18.19 -6.81
N GLU A 288 -0.31 18.74 -6.89
CA GLU A 288 -0.91 19.35 -8.10
C GLU A 288 -0.91 18.42 -9.33
N ALA A 289 -0.96 17.12 -9.08
CA ALA A 289 -0.90 16.09 -10.11
C ALA A 289 -2.28 15.65 -10.60
N LEU A 290 -3.35 16.42 -10.35
CA LEU A 290 -4.74 16.05 -10.65
C LEU A 290 -5.04 15.87 -12.15
N SER A 291 -4.18 16.41 -13.05
CA SER A 291 -4.25 16.16 -14.51
C SER A 291 -3.89 14.72 -14.91
N CYS A 292 -3.27 14.02 -13.98
CA CYS A 292 -3.23 12.58 -13.82
C CYS A 292 -4.41 12.28 -12.87
N LEU A 293 -5.57 11.78 -13.28
CA LEU A 293 -5.74 10.35 -13.52
C LEU A 293 -7.24 10.02 -13.56
N ASP A 294 -7.66 9.24 -14.55
CA ASP A 294 -8.88 8.42 -14.43
C ASP A 294 -8.80 7.49 -13.19
N ASP A 295 -7.59 7.08 -12.81
CA ASP A 295 -7.32 6.37 -11.54
C ASP A 295 -7.79 7.17 -10.31
N GLY A 296 -7.60 8.51 -10.23
CA GLY A 296 -8.10 9.31 -9.11
C GLY A 296 -9.62 9.20 -8.95
N LYS A 297 -10.37 9.21 -10.06
CA LYS A 297 -11.83 9.01 -10.05
C LYS A 297 -12.20 7.60 -9.60
N GLN A 298 -11.52 6.57 -10.13
CA GLN A 298 -11.75 5.18 -9.75
C GLN A 298 -11.45 4.94 -8.27
N ARG A 299 -10.39 5.54 -7.73
CA ARG A 299 -10.01 5.45 -6.31
C ARG A 299 -11.08 6.09 -5.42
N LEU A 300 -11.54 7.31 -5.75
CA LEU A 300 -12.62 7.96 -4.99
C LEU A 300 -13.94 7.19 -5.10
N GLN A 301 -14.25 6.58 -6.24
CA GLN A 301 -15.44 5.75 -6.38
C GLN A 301 -15.36 4.49 -5.51
N ARG A 302 -14.21 3.78 -5.53
CA ARG A 302 -13.97 2.63 -4.63
C ARG A 302 -14.07 3.03 -3.16
N ALA A 303 -13.55 4.20 -2.80
CA ALA A 303 -13.64 4.72 -1.43
C ALA A 303 -15.11 4.99 -1.05
N GLU A 304 -15.89 5.67 -1.90
CA GLU A 304 -17.31 5.95 -1.68
C GLU A 304 -18.12 4.65 -1.52
N ASP A 305 -17.97 3.71 -2.46
CA ASP A 305 -18.66 2.42 -2.43
C ASP A 305 -18.35 1.63 -1.15
N CYS A 306 -17.09 1.66 -0.71
CA CYS A 306 -16.66 0.96 0.49
C CYS A 306 -17.17 1.65 1.76
N PHE A 307 -17.09 2.98 1.87
CA PHE A 307 -17.65 3.71 3.01
C PHE A 307 -19.16 3.51 3.14
N LEU A 308 -19.91 3.54 2.05
CA LEU A 308 -21.36 3.30 2.07
C LEU A 308 -21.69 1.88 2.53
N LYS A 309 -20.89 0.87 2.15
CA LYS A 309 -21.04 -0.52 2.61
C LYS A 309 -20.64 -0.69 4.09
N CYS A 310 -19.55 -0.06 4.51
CA CYS A 310 -19.00 -0.20 5.86
C CYS A 310 -19.84 0.54 6.90
N TYR A 311 -20.30 1.75 6.58
CA TYR A 311 -21.03 2.62 7.52
C TYR A 311 -22.55 2.55 7.34
N GLY A 312 -23.03 2.16 6.16
CA GLY A 312 -24.43 2.29 5.75
C GLY A 312 -24.70 3.65 5.10
N GLU A 313 -25.69 3.70 4.19
CA GLU A 313 -26.03 4.92 3.44
C GLU A 313 -26.35 6.15 4.31
N GLN A 314 -26.92 5.91 5.49
CA GLN A 314 -27.24 6.91 6.52
C GLN A 314 -26.42 6.68 7.80
N GLN A 315 -25.25 6.04 7.68
CA GLN A 315 -24.38 5.68 8.79
C GLN A 315 -25.03 4.76 9.85
N GLN A 316 -26.13 4.08 9.48
CA GLN A 316 -26.91 3.25 10.40
C GLN A 316 -26.12 2.06 10.96
N ARG A 317 -25.22 1.48 10.16
CA ARG A 317 -24.36 0.37 10.61
C ARG A 317 -23.29 0.88 11.56
N LEU A 318 -22.76 2.08 11.32
CA LEU A 318 -21.82 2.74 12.23
C LEU A 318 -22.46 3.02 13.59
N MET A 319 -23.68 3.56 13.62
CA MET A 319 -24.46 3.73 14.86
C MET A 319 -24.66 2.40 15.59
N GLN A 320 -25.02 1.33 14.88
CA GLN A 320 -25.24 0.01 15.50
C GLN A 320 -23.97 -0.59 16.10
N ILE A 321 -22.80 -0.34 15.50
CA ILE A 321 -21.53 -0.94 15.92
C ILE A 321 -20.86 -0.09 17.02
N LYS A 322 -20.79 1.24 16.84
CA LYS A 322 -20.04 2.15 17.72
C LYS A 322 -20.91 2.94 18.69
N GLY A 323 -22.23 2.97 18.50
CA GLY A 323 -23.16 3.74 19.34
C GLY A 323 -23.14 5.26 19.09
N ASN A 324 -22.26 5.74 18.20
CA ASN A 324 -22.18 7.12 17.79
C ASN A 324 -21.87 7.26 16.30
N THR A 325 -22.16 8.43 15.78
CA THR A 325 -21.79 8.90 14.44
C THR A 325 -21.16 10.28 14.57
N GLY A 326 -20.43 10.71 13.56
CA GLY A 326 -19.89 12.08 13.50
C GLY A 326 -18.37 12.16 13.39
N ARG A 327 -17.61 11.18 13.91
CA ARG A 327 -16.15 11.19 13.77
C ARG A 327 -15.73 10.88 12.33
N GLU A 328 -16.35 9.87 11.74
CA GLU A 328 -16.10 9.37 10.39
C GLU A 328 -16.57 10.34 9.29
N GLU A 329 -17.38 11.33 9.63
CA GLU A 329 -17.85 12.36 8.70
C GLU A 329 -16.72 13.18 8.09
N VAL A 330 -15.57 13.30 8.77
CA VAL A 330 -14.36 13.92 8.21
C VAL A 330 -13.85 13.20 6.96
N LEU A 331 -14.06 11.87 6.86
CA LEU A 331 -13.68 11.10 5.67
C LEU A 331 -14.60 11.44 4.49
N PHE A 332 -15.91 11.58 4.74
CA PHE A 332 -16.87 12.00 3.73
C PHE A 332 -16.63 13.45 3.29
N LEU A 333 -16.24 14.33 4.21
CA LEU A 333 -15.86 15.70 3.89
C LEU A 333 -14.69 15.72 2.89
N ARG A 334 -13.60 15.00 3.19
CA ARG A 334 -12.47 14.85 2.26
C ARG A 334 -12.87 14.22 0.93
N LEU A 335 -13.66 13.15 0.96
CA LEU A 335 -14.15 12.45 -0.23
C LEU A 335 -14.92 13.40 -1.14
N TYR A 336 -15.95 14.08 -0.63
CA TYR A 336 -16.78 14.97 -1.43
C TYR A 336 -16.02 16.21 -1.90
N LEU A 337 -15.04 16.69 -1.13
CA LEU A 337 -14.18 17.79 -1.53
C LEU A 337 -13.30 17.41 -2.72
N LEU A 338 -12.66 16.23 -2.68
CA LEU A 338 -11.87 15.71 -3.79
C LEU A 338 -12.76 15.38 -5.01
N GLN A 339 -13.95 14.83 -4.80
CA GLN A 339 -14.91 14.59 -5.88
C GLN A 339 -15.40 15.89 -6.52
N SER A 340 -15.66 16.94 -5.73
CA SER A 340 -16.00 18.27 -6.23
C SER A 340 -14.89 18.82 -7.13
N LEU A 341 -13.64 18.71 -6.67
CA LEU A 341 -12.46 19.13 -7.41
C LEU A 341 -12.30 18.39 -8.74
N LEU A 342 -12.47 17.05 -8.75
CA LEU A 342 -12.40 16.25 -9.98
C LEU A 342 -13.57 16.55 -10.94
N ALA A 343 -14.79 16.69 -10.42
CA ALA A 343 -15.96 17.05 -11.23
C ALA A 343 -15.79 18.42 -11.90
N TYR A 344 -15.19 19.38 -11.19
CA TYR A 344 -14.84 20.67 -11.77
C TYR A 344 -13.78 20.53 -12.86
N LEU A 345 -12.72 19.75 -12.63
CA LEU A 345 -11.72 19.48 -13.67
C LEU A 345 -12.30 18.80 -14.92
N ASP A 346 -13.36 18.01 -14.76
CA ASP A 346 -14.11 17.38 -15.87
C ASP A 346 -15.09 18.30 -16.59
N GLY A 347 -15.22 19.56 -16.16
CA GLY A 347 -16.20 20.49 -16.71
C GLY A 347 -17.62 20.31 -16.19
N ASN A 348 -17.86 19.41 -15.22
CA ASN A 348 -19.17 19.18 -14.63
C ASN A 348 -19.40 20.07 -13.40
N GLU A 349 -19.74 21.34 -13.65
CA GLU A 349 -19.99 22.33 -12.60
C GLU A 349 -21.15 21.97 -11.69
N HIS A 350 -22.20 21.34 -12.25
CA HIS A 350 -23.37 20.96 -11.48
C HIS A 350 -23.01 19.94 -10.40
N GLN A 351 -22.32 18.85 -10.78
CA GLN A 351 -21.85 17.86 -9.84
C GLN A 351 -20.81 18.44 -8.87
N ALA A 352 -19.90 19.29 -9.36
CA ALA A 352 -18.92 19.97 -8.51
C ALA A 352 -19.59 20.81 -7.42
N THR A 353 -20.61 21.57 -7.78
CA THR A 353 -21.40 22.42 -6.86
C THR A 353 -22.20 21.56 -5.89
N GLN A 354 -22.86 20.50 -6.37
CA GLN A 354 -23.60 19.56 -5.50
C GLN A 354 -22.70 18.91 -4.44
N LYS A 355 -21.52 18.44 -4.85
CA LYS A 355 -20.55 17.85 -3.92
C LYS A 355 -19.99 18.91 -2.96
N LEU A 356 -19.72 20.13 -3.43
CA LEU A 356 -19.25 21.23 -2.57
C LEU A 356 -20.30 21.62 -1.51
N MET A 357 -21.60 21.68 -1.87
CA MET A 357 -22.65 21.95 -0.89
C MET A 357 -22.67 20.92 0.25
N ARG A 358 -22.46 19.63 -0.06
CA ARG A 358 -22.32 18.58 0.96
C ARG A 358 -21.08 18.79 1.83
N VAL A 359 -19.97 19.23 1.23
CA VAL A 359 -18.74 19.56 1.96
C VAL A 359 -18.98 20.73 2.91
N GLU A 360 -19.69 21.77 2.50
CA GLU A 360 -19.99 22.92 3.34
C GLU A 360 -20.87 22.56 4.53
N ASP A 361 -21.90 21.73 4.32
CA ASP A 361 -22.74 21.21 5.40
C ASP A 361 -21.92 20.41 6.42
N LEU A 362 -21.10 19.46 5.94
CA LEU A 362 -20.21 18.67 6.79
C LEU A 362 -19.20 19.55 7.51
N TYR A 363 -18.60 20.51 6.81
CA TYR A 363 -17.61 21.43 7.38
C TYR A 363 -18.23 22.28 8.49
N GLY A 364 -19.45 22.78 8.30
CA GLY A 364 -20.18 23.54 9.32
C GLY A 364 -20.45 22.73 10.60
N ARG A 365 -20.68 21.42 10.47
CA ARG A 365 -20.89 20.50 11.61
C ARG A 365 -19.60 20.05 12.29
N LEU A 366 -18.52 19.90 11.51
CA LEU A 366 -17.24 19.37 11.98
C LEU A 366 -16.25 20.45 12.45
N CYS A 367 -16.47 21.70 12.07
CA CYS A 367 -15.73 22.85 12.58
C CYS A 367 -16.20 23.13 14.01
N LEU A 368 -15.29 22.94 14.97
CA LEU A 368 -15.61 23.02 16.39
C LEU A 368 -15.41 24.44 16.91
N ASP A 369 -16.26 24.82 17.86
CA ASP A 369 -16.12 26.06 18.60
C ASP A 369 -14.85 26.02 19.49
N PRO A 370 -13.91 26.98 19.35
CA PRO A 370 -12.68 27.01 20.13
C PRO A 370 -12.91 27.12 21.64
N GLY A 371 -14.00 27.78 22.06
CA GLY A 371 -14.39 27.89 23.47
C GLY A 371 -14.80 26.54 24.05
N LYS A 372 -15.59 25.75 23.32
CA LYS A 372 -15.96 24.37 23.71
C LYS A 372 -14.74 23.45 23.81
N MET A 373 -13.81 23.56 22.86
CA MET A 373 -12.52 22.83 22.90
C MET A 373 -11.72 23.20 24.15
N THR A 374 -11.56 24.51 24.40
CA THR A 374 -10.84 25.02 25.57
C THR A 374 -11.49 24.57 26.88
N GLY A 375 -12.83 24.52 26.93
CA GLY A 375 -13.58 24.02 28.08
C GLY A 375 -13.23 22.56 28.42
N LEU A 376 -13.25 21.66 27.43
CA LEU A 376 -12.87 20.26 27.63
C LEU A 376 -11.38 20.10 27.98
N MET A 377 -10.50 20.88 27.35
CA MET A 377 -9.08 20.87 27.71
C MET A 377 -8.84 21.35 29.14
N GLY A 378 -9.63 22.31 29.62
CA GLY A 378 -9.64 22.76 31.01
C GLY A 378 -10.04 21.67 32.02
N LEU A 379 -10.78 20.63 31.58
CA LEU A 379 -11.10 19.44 32.38
C LEU A 379 -9.96 18.39 32.38
N GLY A 380 -8.86 18.65 31.68
CA GLY A 380 -7.71 17.73 31.58
C GLY A 380 -7.78 16.73 30.43
N PHE A 381 -8.66 16.97 29.44
CA PHE A 381 -8.66 16.21 28.19
C PHE A 381 -7.59 16.74 27.23
N SER A 382 -6.98 15.86 26.44
CA SER A 382 -6.08 16.28 25.36
C SER A 382 -6.88 16.97 24.24
N GLU A 383 -6.19 17.75 23.40
CA GLU A 383 -6.82 18.41 22.24
C GLU A 383 -7.47 17.39 21.31
N GLN A 384 -6.79 16.27 21.03
CA GLN A 384 -7.33 15.16 20.22
C GLN A 384 -8.61 14.58 20.82
N GLU A 385 -8.61 14.28 22.13
CA GLU A 385 -9.80 13.74 22.82
C GLU A 385 -10.96 14.74 22.79
N ALA A 386 -10.69 16.01 23.03
CA ALA A 386 -11.70 17.06 22.95
C ALA A 386 -12.29 17.16 21.54
N ARG A 387 -11.45 17.11 20.50
CA ARG A 387 -11.89 17.19 19.10
C ARG A 387 -12.77 15.99 18.72
N LEU A 388 -12.29 14.78 18.99
CA LEU A 388 -13.01 13.55 18.65
C LEU A 388 -14.29 13.39 19.49
N GLY A 389 -14.23 13.73 20.78
CA GLY A 389 -15.38 13.69 21.68
C GLY A 389 -16.49 14.66 21.26
N LEU A 390 -16.14 15.90 20.95
CA LEU A 390 -17.12 16.88 20.45
C LEU A 390 -17.72 16.46 19.11
N ARG A 391 -16.95 15.85 18.21
CA ARG A 391 -17.49 15.33 16.93
C ARG A 391 -18.46 14.17 17.16
N ALA A 392 -18.14 13.25 18.06
CA ALA A 392 -19.01 12.13 18.41
C ALA A 392 -20.32 12.58 19.09
N CYS A 393 -20.28 13.69 19.82
CA CYS A 393 -21.41 14.22 20.58
C CYS A 393 -22.02 15.49 19.95
N HIS A 394 -21.82 15.70 18.65
CA HIS A 394 -22.41 16.82 17.88
C HIS A 394 -22.22 18.21 18.54
N GLY A 395 -21.05 18.42 19.18
CA GLY A 395 -20.68 19.68 19.82
C GLY A 395 -21.29 19.92 21.21
N ASN A 396 -21.91 18.92 21.84
CA ASN A 396 -22.35 18.99 23.23
C ASN A 396 -21.16 18.71 24.17
N VAL A 397 -20.81 19.68 25.03
CA VAL A 397 -19.64 19.62 25.92
C VAL A 397 -19.83 18.58 27.02
N ASP A 398 -21.01 18.51 27.63
CA ASP A 398 -21.28 17.62 28.76
C ASP A 398 -21.30 16.15 28.31
N GLU A 399 -21.99 15.87 27.20
CA GLU A 399 -21.99 14.54 26.58
C GLU A 399 -20.59 14.15 26.10
N ALA A 400 -19.82 15.08 25.52
CA ALA A 400 -18.44 14.82 25.12
C ALA A 400 -17.55 14.47 26.32
N ALA A 401 -17.66 15.19 27.44
CA ALA A 401 -16.88 14.89 28.64
C ALA A 401 -17.20 13.48 29.20
N LEU A 402 -18.49 13.12 29.24
CA LEU A 402 -18.91 11.77 29.64
C LEU A 402 -18.40 10.71 28.65
N HIS A 403 -18.53 10.96 27.35
CA HIS A 403 -18.08 10.05 26.31
C HIS A 403 -16.57 9.81 26.37
N ILE A 404 -15.76 10.87 26.48
CA ILE A 404 -14.30 10.76 26.60
C ILE A 404 -13.92 9.96 27.86
N THR A 405 -14.60 10.21 28.98
CA THR A 405 -14.35 9.50 30.24
C THR A 405 -14.66 8.01 30.11
N HIS A 406 -15.80 7.66 29.52
CA HIS A 406 -16.17 6.26 29.24
C HIS A 406 -15.15 5.58 28.31
N ARG A 407 -14.73 6.25 27.23
CA ARG A 407 -13.71 5.72 26.30
C ARG A 407 -12.35 5.51 26.98
N ARG A 408 -11.96 6.37 27.92
CA ARG A 408 -10.75 6.17 28.73
C ARG A 408 -10.87 4.92 29.61
N GLN A 409 -12.04 4.68 30.21
CA GLN A 409 -12.30 3.49 31.02
C GLN A 409 -12.27 2.22 30.17
N GLU A 410 -13.03 2.17 29.07
CA GLU A 410 -13.02 1.03 28.13
C GLU A 410 -11.60 0.70 27.65
N ARG A 411 -10.80 1.73 27.35
CA ARG A 411 -9.41 1.53 26.92
C ARG A 411 -8.55 0.94 28.04
N GLU A 412 -8.71 1.40 29.27
CA GLU A 412 -7.93 0.85 30.39
C GLU A 412 -8.37 -0.59 30.71
N GLU A 413 -9.66 -0.89 30.62
CA GLU A 413 -10.20 -2.25 30.74
C GLU A 413 -9.64 -3.17 29.65
N MET A 414 -9.66 -2.74 28.38
CA MET A 414 -9.06 -3.51 27.28
C MET A 414 -7.57 -3.75 27.49
N LYS A 415 -6.82 -2.72 27.92
CA LYS A 415 -5.40 -2.87 28.27
C LYS A 415 -5.19 -3.84 29.42
N GLN A 416 -6.07 -3.85 30.43
CA GLN A 416 -6.00 -4.81 31.53
C GLN A 416 -6.27 -6.24 31.04
N ILE A 417 -7.33 -6.45 30.26
CA ILE A 417 -7.66 -7.76 29.67
C ILE A 417 -6.52 -8.28 28.81
N GLU A 418 -5.93 -7.42 27.97
CA GLU A 418 -4.77 -7.78 27.13
C GLU A 418 -3.55 -8.15 27.99
N ARG A 419 -3.23 -7.36 29.02
CA ARG A 419 -2.15 -7.65 29.99
C ARG A 419 -2.38 -8.98 30.71
N GLU A 420 -3.61 -9.28 31.12
CA GLU A 420 -3.94 -10.55 31.76
C GLU A 420 -3.82 -11.73 30.81
N ARG A 421 -4.33 -11.59 29.58
CA ARG A 421 -4.21 -12.63 28.54
C ARG A 421 -2.75 -12.91 28.22
N ARG A 422 -1.91 -11.87 28.15
CA ARG A 422 -0.46 -11.99 28.00
C ARG A 422 0.18 -12.70 29.18
N ARG A 423 -0.17 -12.32 30.42
CA ARG A 423 0.33 -12.96 31.63
C ARG A 423 0.04 -14.47 31.63
N ARG A 424 -1.21 -14.86 31.34
CA ARG A 424 -1.61 -16.27 31.25
C ARG A 424 -0.84 -17.05 30.18
N ARG A 425 -0.64 -16.47 28.99
CA ARG A 425 0.17 -17.11 27.93
C ARG A 425 1.61 -17.35 28.37
N MET A 426 2.24 -16.38 29.05
CA MET A 426 3.62 -16.50 29.54
C MET A 426 3.77 -17.52 30.67
N GLU A 427 2.85 -17.51 31.64
CA GLU A 427 2.80 -18.52 32.72
C GLU A 427 2.62 -19.93 32.12
N GLY A 428 1.76 -20.05 31.12
CA GLY A 428 1.53 -21.31 30.42
C GLY A 428 2.75 -21.83 29.67
N LEU A 429 3.44 -20.93 28.94
CA LEU A 429 4.69 -21.25 28.25
C LEU A 429 5.78 -21.73 29.22
N ALA A 430 5.92 -21.04 30.35
CA ALA A 430 6.88 -21.42 31.39
C ALA A 430 6.57 -22.82 31.94
N THR A 431 5.31 -23.07 32.27
CA THR A 431 4.84 -24.37 32.81
C THR A 431 5.09 -25.52 31.84
N LEU A 432 4.71 -25.37 30.56
CA LEU A 432 4.94 -26.42 29.55
C LEU A 432 6.43 -26.67 29.30
N ARG A 433 7.26 -25.64 29.40
CA ARG A 433 8.72 -25.78 29.28
C ARG A 433 9.32 -26.50 30.49
N GLU A 434 8.82 -26.24 31.69
CA GLU A 434 9.19 -26.98 32.90
C GLU A 434 8.80 -28.47 32.81
N LEU A 435 7.68 -28.77 32.14
CA LEU A 435 7.26 -30.15 31.83
C LEU A 435 8.10 -30.83 30.73
N GLY A 436 9.09 -30.12 30.16
CA GLY A 436 10.04 -30.68 29.20
C GLY A 436 9.66 -30.51 27.73
N TYR A 437 8.55 -29.82 27.42
CA TYR A 437 8.21 -29.51 26.03
C TYR A 437 9.10 -28.41 25.46
N SER A 438 9.38 -28.50 24.16
CA SER A 438 10.12 -27.45 23.47
C SER A 438 9.33 -26.14 23.51
N LYS A 439 10.03 -24.99 23.55
CA LYS A 439 9.39 -23.66 23.50
C LYS A 439 8.43 -23.55 22.30
N ARG A 440 8.83 -24.11 21.16
CA ARG A 440 8.07 -24.05 19.90
C ARG A 440 6.76 -24.83 19.98
N ASP A 441 6.79 -26.02 20.56
CA ASP A 441 5.60 -26.87 20.62
C ASP A 441 4.65 -26.39 21.72
N ALA A 442 5.19 -25.96 22.86
CA ALA A 442 4.43 -25.29 23.91
C ALA A 442 3.68 -24.06 23.39
N ALA A 443 4.39 -23.20 22.64
CA ALA A 443 3.80 -22.02 21.99
C ALA A 443 2.70 -22.38 21.01
N ARG A 444 2.96 -23.35 20.12
CA ARG A 444 2.00 -23.81 19.13
C ARG A 444 0.73 -24.35 19.76
N ALA A 445 0.87 -25.19 20.79
CA ALA A 445 -0.24 -25.79 21.50
C ALA A 445 -1.06 -24.74 22.25
N LEU A 446 -0.41 -23.80 22.94
CA LEU A 446 -1.10 -22.69 23.61
C LEU A 446 -1.82 -21.77 22.63
N HIS A 447 -1.23 -21.52 21.46
CA HIS A 447 -1.87 -20.73 20.42
C HIS A 447 -3.14 -21.42 19.88
N GLN A 448 -3.07 -22.73 19.63
CA GLN A 448 -4.23 -23.52 19.18
C GLN A 448 -5.31 -23.66 20.27
N ALA A 449 -4.91 -23.65 21.53
CA ALA A 449 -5.79 -23.71 22.68
C ALA A 449 -6.33 -22.35 23.14
N ASP A 450 -5.98 -21.25 22.47
CA ASP A 450 -6.33 -19.87 22.87
C ASP A 450 -5.91 -19.52 24.32
N GLY A 451 -4.76 -20.07 24.74
CA GLY A 451 -4.22 -19.88 26.09
C GLY A 451 -4.85 -20.76 27.17
N ASP A 452 -5.70 -21.73 26.82
CA ASP A 452 -6.19 -22.76 27.74
C ASP A 452 -5.12 -23.83 27.98
N MET A 453 -4.68 -23.97 29.22
CA MET A 453 -3.58 -24.85 29.61
C MET A 453 -3.91 -26.34 29.45
N ASP A 454 -5.10 -26.75 29.88
CA ASP A 454 -5.51 -28.15 29.87
C ASP A 454 -5.67 -28.62 28.43
N ARG A 455 -6.25 -27.75 27.59
CA ARG A 455 -6.41 -28.02 26.17
C ARG A 455 -5.07 -27.99 25.42
N ALA A 456 -4.15 -27.09 25.77
CA ALA A 456 -2.80 -27.07 25.21
C ALA A 456 -2.03 -28.35 25.56
N TYR A 457 -2.13 -28.80 26.81
CA TYR A 457 -1.52 -30.06 27.25
C TYR A 457 -2.12 -31.27 26.49
N GLY A 458 -3.44 -31.29 26.27
CA GLY A 458 -4.10 -32.30 25.44
C GLY A 458 -3.56 -32.36 24.00
N ILE A 459 -3.38 -31.20 23.36
CA ILE A 459 -2.81 -31.10 22.00
C ILE A 459 -1.37 -31.65 21.95
N LEU A 460 -0.57 -31.34 22.97
CA LEU A 460 0.80 -31.84 23.07
C LEU A 460 0.84 -33.36 23.28
N LEU A 461 -0.04 -33.89 24.14
CA LEU A 461 -0.18 -35.33 24.34
C LEU A 461 -0.57 -36.05 23.06
N GLU A 462 -1.58 -35.57 22.33
CA GLU A 462 -1.99 -36.16 21.04
C GLU A 462 -0.84 -36.15 20.02
N SER A 463 -0.05 -35.08 19.98
CA SER A 463 1.12 -34.97 19.10
C SER A 463 2.19 -36.00 19.47
N THR A 464 2.51 -36.13 20.76
CA THR A 464 3.47 -37.15 21.24
C THR A 464 2.94 -38.58 21.09
N GLN A 465 1.63 -38.80 21.15
CA GLN A 465 0.99 -40.09 20.91
C GLN A 465 0.98 -40.45 19.41
N ALA A 466 0.80 -39.46 18.52
CA ALA A 466 0.91 -39.67 17.07
C ALA A 466 2.37 -39.95 16.65
N GLU A 467 3.35 -39.27 17.26
CA GLU A 467 4.77 -39.53 17.06
C GLU A 467 5.18 -40.88 17.64
N SER A 468 4.73 -41.25 18.84
CA SER A 468 5.01 -42.57 19.41
C SER A 468 4.27 -43.70 18.68
N ALA A 469 3.07 -43.47 18.14
CA ALA A 469 2.39 -44.42 17.25
C ALA A 469 3.10 -44.58 15.89
N ALA A 470 3.73 -43.52 15.38
CA ALA A 470 4.60 -43.59 14.21
C ALA A 470 5.93 -44.31 14.53
N VAL A 471 6.49 -44.13 15.72
CA VAL A 471 7.72 -44.80 16.18
C VAL A 471 7.46 -46.28 16.52
N THR A 472 6.29 -46.66 17.04
CA THR A 472 5.93 -48.08 17.22
C THR A 472 5.58 -48.79 15.91
N ASN A 473 5.39 -48.04 14.81
CA ASN A 473 5.25 -48.57 13.46
C ASN A 473 6.56 -48.49 12.64
N HIS A 474 7.69 -48.14 13.27
CA HIS A 474 9.02 -48.15 12.67
C HIS A 474 9.89 -49.32 13.15
N ASP A 475 9.27 -50.48 13.38
CA ASP A 475 9.90 -51.79 13.12
C ASP A 475 9.42 -52.35 11.77
N THR A 476 9.23 -51.48 10.78
CA THR A 476 9.11 -51.90 9.39
C THR A 476 9.94 -50.96 8.54
N GLU A 477 11.07 -51.51 8.11
CA GLU A 477 11.92 -51.06 7.01
C GLU A 477 11.06 -50.45 5.90
N LEU A 478 11.50 -49.32 5.32
CA LEU A 478 10.91 -48.79 4.10
C LEU A 478 10.77 -49.95 3.09
N PRO A 479 9.55 -50.28 2.61
CA PRO A 479 9.38 -51.41 1.72
C PRO A 479 10.17 -51.12 0.45
N ILE A 480 11.25 -51.88 0.24
CA ILE A 480 11.99 -51.82 -1.02
C ILE A 480 11.03 -52.30 -2.11
N ASP A 481 10.90 -51.50 -3.16
CA ASP A 481 10.09 -51.85 -4.33
C ASP A 481 10.59 -53.17 -4.95
N GLN A 482 9.80 -54.24 -4.82
CA GLN A 482 10.16 -55.61 -5.21
C GLN A 482 10.60 -55.70 -6.68
N SER A 483 10.05 -54.82 -7.53
CA SER A 483 10.42 -54.69 -8.95
C SER A 483 11.89 -54.31 -9.16
N LYS A 484 12.47 -53.53 -8.25
CA LYS A 484 13.87 -53.06 -8.33
C LYS A 484 14.83 -54.13 -7.84
N VAL A 485 14.41 -54.93 -6.86
CA VAL A 485 15.16 -56.09 -6.38
C VAL A 485 15.24 -57.16 -7.50
N GLU A 486 14.14 -57.43 -8.18
CA GLU A 486 14.10 -58.35 -9.33
C GLU A 486 15.03 -57.92 -10.48
N GLN A 487 15.19 -56.61 -10.72
CA GLN A 487 16.15 -56.10 -11.72
C GLN A 487 17.60 -56.42 -11.35
N LEU A 488 17.98 -56.28 -10.07
CA LEU A 488 19.34 -56.60 -9.61
C LEU A 488 19.59 -58.12 -9.58
N LEU A 489 18.58 -58.92 -9.24
CA LEU A 489 18.63 -60.38 -9.33
C LEU A 489 18.83 -60.85 -10.79
N TYR A 490 18.12 -60.23 -11.73
CA TYR A 490 18.27 -60.52 -13.17
C TYR A 490 19.67 -60.20 -13.70
N LEU A 491 20.34 -59.20 -13.12
CA LEU A 491 21.73 -58.85 -13.43
C LEU A 491 22.76 -59.81 -12.78
N GLY A 492 22.30 -60.78 -11.98
CA GLY A 492 23.12 -61.84 -11.40
C GLY A 492 23.62 -61.57 -9.98
N PHE A 493 23.10 -60.53 -9.30
CA PHE A 493 23.43 -60.25 -7.90
C PHE A 493 22.55 -61.08 -6.95
N GLU A 494 23.07 -61.43 -5.78
CA GLU A 494 22.31 -62.17 -4.77
C GLU A 494 21.26 -61.28 -4.07
N LEU A 495 20.15 -61.90 -3.66
CA LEU A 495 18.99 -61.21 -3.08
C LEU A 495 19.36 -60.32 -1.89
N GLU A 496 20.14 -60.86 -0.95
CA GLU A 496 20.49 -60.16 0.28
C GLU A 496 21.40 -58.94 0.01
N ALA A 497 22.34 -59.07 -0.94
CA ALA A 497 23.22 -57.99 -1.35
C ALA A 497 22.47 -56.90 -2.14
N ALA A 498 21.52 -57.30 -3.01
CA ALA A 498 20.67 -56.39 -3.77
C ALA A 498 19.75 -55.55 -2.88
N GLU A 499 19.11 -56.18 -1.88
CA GLU A 499 18.27 -55.48 -0.92
C GLU A 499 19.10 -54.54 -0.04
N ALA A 500 20.26 -54.98 0.44
CA ALA A 500 21.16 -54.14 1.23
C ALA A 500 21.71 -52.95 0.44
N ALA A 501 22.10 -53.14 -0.82
CA ALA A 501 22.56 -52.05 -1.70
C ALA A 501 21.46 -51.03 -1.97
N LEU A 502 20.23 -51.47 -2.25
CA LEU A 502 19.09 -50.58 -2.45
C LEU A 502 18.70 -49.82 -1.19
N ARG A 503 18.89 -50.40 0.00
CA ARG A 503 18.72 -49.68 1.27
C ARG A 503 19.75 -48.57 1.43
N LEU A 504 21.01 -48.84 1.09
CA LEU A 504 22.10 -47.86 1.19
C LEU A 504 22.01 -46.73 0.15
N THR A 505 21.46 -47.01 -1.04
CA THR A 505 21.30 -46.00 -2.10
C THR A 505 19.91 -45.36 -2.15
N GLY A 506 19.06 -45.63 -1.16
CA GLY A 506 17.72 -45.04 -1.07
C GLY A 506 16.77 -45.47 -2.21
N GLY A 507 16.96 -46.67 -2.77
CA GLY A 507 16.13 -47.23 -3.83
C GLY A 507 16.51 -46.82 -5.25
N ASP A 508 17.71 -46.28 -5.47
CA ASP A 508 18.29 -46.06 -6.80
C ASP A 508 19.00 -47.32 -7.31
N VAL A 509 18.52 -47.87 -8.42
CA VAL A 509 19.00 -49.12 -9.03
C VAL A 509 20.38 -48.94 -9.67
N GLN A 510 20.66 -47.77 -10.28
CA GLN A 510 21.95 -47.53 -10.93
C GLN A 510 23.05 -47.37 -9.88
N GLY A 511 22.80 -46.57 -8.83
CA GLY A 511 23.68 -46.46 -7.68
C GLY A 511 23.92 -47.81 -6.99
N ALA A 512 22.86 -48.61 -6.78
CA ALA A 512 22.97 -49.93 -6.15
C ALA A 512 23.79 -50.92 -7.00
N THR A 513 23.62 -50.89 -8.33
CA THR A 513 24.40 -51.71 -9.26
C THR A 513 25.89 -51.34 -9.21
N GLN A 514 26.20 -50.03 -9.22
CA GLN A 514 27.57 -49.55 -9.15
C GLN A 514 28.24 -49.95 -7.82
N LEU A 515 27.52 -49.77 -6.71
CA LEU A 515 27.96 -50.15 -5.37
C LEU A 515 28.27 -51.67 -5.29
N LEU A 516 27.42 -52.50 -5.89
CA LEU A 516 27.64 -53.95 -5.92
C LEU A 516 28.79 -54.36 -6.83
N LEU A 517 28.95 -53.72 -8.00
CA LEU A 517 30.08 -53.99 -8.90
C LEU A 517 31.42 -53.63 -8.26
N ASP A 518 31.49 -52.47 -7.61
CA ASP A 518 32.72 -51.98 -6.95
C ASP A 518 33.15 -52.90 -5.79
N ASN A 519 32.19 -53.59 -5.15
CA ASN A 519 32.41 -54.53 -4.05
C ASN A 519 32.30 -56.01 -4.47
N GLN A 520 32.40 -56.32 -5.77
CA GLN A 520 32.37 -57.69 -6.30
C GLN A 520 31.14 -58.52 -5.86
N GLY A 521 30.00 -57.87 -5.65
CA GLY A 521 28.74 -58.50 -5.26
C GLY A 521 28.55 -58.73 -3.76
N VAL A 522 29.51 -58.37 -2.89
CA VAL A 522 29.41 -58.57 -1.43
C VAL A 522 29.73 -57.26 -0.70
N LEU A 523 28.75 -56.73 0.04
CA LEU A 523 28.92 -55.46 0.75
C LEU A 523 29.71 -55.64 2.06
N PRO A 524 30.75 -54.80 2.31
CA PRO A 524 31.50 -54.84 3.56
C PRO A 524 30.61 -54.58 4.80
N PRO A 525 30.83 -55.29 5.92
CA PRO A 525 30.04 -55.14 7.15
C PRO A 525 30.15 -53.75 7.80
N GLU A 526 31.20 -52.98 7.46
CA GLU A 526 31.36 -51.59 7.89
C GLU A 526 30.32 -50.64 7.30
N LEU A 527 29.75 -50.95 6.12
CA LEU A 527 28.69 -50.14 5.48
C LEU A 527 27.28 -50.48 5.99
N LEU A 528 27.13 -51.60 6.70
CA LEU A 528 25.83 -52.12 7.17
C LEU A 528 25.54 -51.77 8.65
N SER A 529 26.45 -51.04 9.31
CA SER A 529 26.37 -50.72 10.74
C SER A 529 26.00 -49.25 10.99
N PRO A 530 24.96 -48.93 11.78
CA PRO A 530 24.63 -47.54 12.12
C PRO A 530 25.52 -47.07 13.28
N SER A 531 26.46 -46.15 13.02
CA SER A 531 27.23 -45.45 14.06
C SER A 531 26.89 -43.96 14.10
N PRO A 532 26.89 -43.31 15.29
CA PRO A 532 26.49 -41.91 15.45
C PRO A 532 27.55 -40.94 14.90
N PRO A 533 27.17 -39.71 14.51
CA PRO A 533 28.09 -38.83 13.78
C PRO A 533 29.15 -38.26 14.74
N SER A 534 30.43 -38.51 14.41
CA SER A 534 31.54 -37.75 14.96
C SER A 534 32.01 -36.70 13.96
N SER A 535 32.20 -35.51 14.48
CA SER A 535 32.64 -34.28 13.82
C SER A 535 34.07 -34.36 13.29
N LEU A 536 34.31 -33.78 12.12
CA LEU A 536 35.39 -32.82 11.76
C LEU A 536 35.70 -32.90 10.27
N SER A 537 35.48 -31.80 9.54
CA SER A 537 36.47 -31.16 8.65
C SER A 537 35.85 -29.89 8.06
N GLU A 538 36.48 -28.76 8.38
CA GLU A 538 36.27 -27.47 7.72
C GLU A 538 36.77 -27.54 6.28
N GLU A 539 36.02 -26.94 5.35
CA GLU A 539 36.54 -26.14 4.22
C GLU A 539 35.42 -25.21 3.71
N PRO A 540 35.74 -24.00 3.23
CA PRO A 540 34.75 -22.94 3.01
C PRO A 540 34.22 -22.99 1.58
N SER A 541 32.90 -22.94 1.39
CA SER A 541 32.32 -22.54 0.10
C SER A 541 30.92 -21.96 0.24
N THR A 542 30.89 -20.67 -0.05
CA THR A 542 29.84 -19.78 -0.57
C THR A 542 28.42 -20.31 -0.77
N SER A 543 27.47 -19.48 -0.30
CA SER A 543 26.07 -19.31 -0.74
C SER A 543 25.08 -20.43 -0.46
N SER A 544 24.18 -20.23 0.52
CA SER A 544 22.76 -19.93 0.29
C SER A 544 22.03 -19.82 1.64
N GLU A 545 21.36 -18.71 1.88
CA GLU A 545 20.63 -18.48 3.12
C GLU A 545 19.22 -19.06 3.06
N SER A 546 18.91 -19.96 3.98
CA SER A 546 17.56 -20.43 4.29
C SER A 546 17.50 -20.83 5.76
N ALA A 547 16.79 -20.00 6.52
CA ALA A 547 16.13 -20.18 7.83
C ALA A 547 16.53 -21.37 8.73
N GLY A 548 16.96 -21.04 9.96
CA GLY A 548 17.13 -21.99 11.06
C GLY A 548 17.35 -21.31 12.42
N SER A 549 16.26 -21.03 13.11
CA SER A 549 16.10 -20.49 14.47
C SER A 549 17.08 -21.04 15.53
N GLY A 550 17.65 -20.14 16.34
CA GLY A 550 18.35 -20.48 17.58
C GLY A 550 18.98 -19.24 18.23
N SER A 551 18.24 -18.64 19.18
CA SER A 551 18.68 -17.63 20.16
C SER A 551 20.18 -17.28 20.19
N GLN A 552 20.55 -16.31 19.36
CA GLN A 552 21.62 -15.35 19.60
C GLN A 552 20.97 -13.97 19.46
N GLY A 553 21.40 -13.00 20.27
CA GLY A 553 20.71 -11.70 20.41
C GLY A 553 20.26 -11.11 19.08
N GLU A 554 19.05 -10.53 19.05
CA GLU A 554 18.52 -9.86 17.86
C GLU A 554 19.60 -8.95 17.28
N ASP A 555 19.81 -9.01 15.96
CA ASP A 555 20.75 -8.12 15.28
C ASP A 555 20.38 -6.69 15.72
N PRO A 556 21.33 -5.89 16.27
CA PRO A 556 21.06 -4.51 16.65
C PRO A 556 20.35 -3.72 15.55
N MET A 557 20.61 -4.05 14.27
CA MET A 557 19.91 -3.44 13.14
C MET A 557 18.41 -3.80 13.07
N ASP A 558 18.01 -5.03 13.42
CA ASP A 558 16.60 -5.45 13.43
C ASP A 558 15.81 -4.76 14.55
N VAL A 559 16.45 -4.57 15.71
CA VAL A 559 15.87 -3.82 16.84
C VAL A 559 15.63 -2.36 16.44
N ASP A 560 16.61 -1.73 15.80
CA ASP A 560 16.51 -0.35 15.32
C ASP A 560 15.39 -0.19 14.28
N LEU A 561 15.26 -1.14 13.34
CA LEU A 561 14.21 -1.14 12.32
C LEU A 561 12.81 -1.27 12.94
N VAL A 562 12.67 -2.14 13.93
CA VAL A 562 11.41 -2.31 14.65
C VAL A 562 11.05 -1.05 15.44
N ASN A 563 12.01 -0.45 16.14
CA ASN A 563 11.75 0.78 16.88
C ASN A 563 11.33 1.93 15.96
N GLU A 564 11.96 2.08 14.79
CA GLU A 564 11.58 3.08 13.79
C GLU A 564 10.12 2.94 13.38
N VAL A 565 9.66 1.72 13.01
CA VAL A 565 8.27 1.54 12.56
C VAL A 565 7.25 1.68 13.68
N LEU A 566 7.62 1.37 14.93
CA LEU A 566 6.74 1.55 16.09
C LEU A 566 6.47 3.03 16.41
N GLU A 567 7.40 3.95 16.07
CA GLU A 567 7.19 5.39 16.23
C GLU A 567 6.10 5.93 15.29
N ASP A 568 5.92 5.30 14.13
CA ASP A 568 4.91 5.71 13.15
C ASP A 568 3.51 5.14 13.44
N ILE A 569 3.41 4.11 14.30
CA ILE A 569 2.12 3.55 14.71
C ILE A 569 1.44 4.52 15.69
N PRO A 570 0.22 4.99 15.39
CA PRO A 570 -0.47 5.92 16.27
C PRO A 570 -0.81 5.25 17.61
N ARG A 571 -0.68 6.00 18.69
CA ARG A 571 -1.07 5.55 20.05
C ARG A 571 -2.59 5.42 20.22
N HIS A 572 -3.35 5.97 19.29
CA HIS A 572 -4.81 6.02 19.31
C HIS A 572 -5.35 5.48 17.98
N GLU A 573 -6.20 4.45 18.03
CA GLU A 573 -6.75 3.77 16.83
C GLU A 573 -7.48 4.73 15.88
N GLU A 574 -8.13 5.75 16.44
CA GLU A 574 -8.90 6.75 15.69
C GLU A 574 -8.10 8.01 15.31
N ASP A 575 -6.78 7.98 15.45
CA ASP A 575 -5.90 9.13 15.16
C ASP A 575 -6.06 9.63 13.71
N TYR A 576 -6.42 8.75 12.77
CA TYR A 576 -6.70 9.12 11.38
C TYR A 576 -7.99 9.93 11.18
N LEU A 577 -8.87 9.97 12.18
CA LEU A 577 -10.08 10.80 12.19
C LEU A 577 -9.85 12.18 12.84
N ASP A 578 -8.71 12.37 13.50
CA ASP A 578 -8.34 13.61 14.18
C ASP A 578 -7.73 14.64 13.21
N LEU A 579 -8.59 15.21 12.36
CA LEU A 579 -8.22 16.27 11.43
C LEU A 579 -8.54 17.65 12.00
N THR A 580 -7.63 18.63 11.85
CA THR A 580 -7.87 20.03 12.23
C THR A 580 -8.79 20.76 11.25
N LEU A 581 -8.93 20.24 10.03
CA LEU A 581 -9.65 20.83 8.90
C LEU A 581 -9.00 22.09 8.29
N GLU A 582 -7.75 22.38 8.63
CA GLU A 582 -7.01 23.53 8.10
C GLU A 582 -6.77 23.40 6.59
N GLU A 583 -6.17 22.30 6.14
CA GLU A 583 -5.90 22.08 4.72
C GLU A 583 -7.21 22.00 3.92
N GLU A 584 -8.22 21.33 4.48
CA GLU A 584 -9.56 21.22 3.90
C GLU A 584 -10.20 22.59 3.69
N SER A 585 -10.06 23.49 4.68
CA SER A 585 -10.58 24.86 4.57
C SER A 585 -9.94 25.64 3.43
N GLU A 586 -8.63 25.48 3.20
CA GLU A 586 -7.93 26.09 2.08
C GLU A 586 -8.45 25.55 0.74
N VAL A 587 -8.66 24.23 0.64
CA VAL A 587 -9.20 23.60 -0.58
C VAL A 587 -10.63 24.08 -0.84
N ILE A 588 -11.46 24.15 0.19
CA ILE A 588 -12.85 24.64 0.10
C ILE A 588 -12.84 26.09 -0.42
N ALA A 589 -12.00 26.95 0.13
CA ALA A 589 -11.89 28.34 -0.31
C ALA A 589 -11.42 28.45 -1.77
N GLN A 590 -10.44 27.64 -2.18
CA GLN A 590 -10.00 27.56 -3.58
C GLN A 590 -11.15 27.11 -4.49
N MET A 591 -11.89 26.09 -4.08
CA MET A 591 -13.00 25.54 -4.85
C MET A 591 -14.15 26.56 -5.01
N LYS A 592 -14.48 27.29 -3.94
CA LYS A 592 -15.44 28.41 -3.98
C LYS A 592 -14.99 29.49 -4.96
N SER A 593 -13.72 29.88 -4.92
CA SER A 593 -13.17 30.85 -5.86
C SER A 593 -13.29 30.37 -7.32
N TYR A 594 -13.13 29.07 -7.58
CA TYR A 594 -13.27 28.52 -8.93
C TYR A 594 -14.70 28.51 -9.44
N LEU A 595 -15.67 28.18 -8.59
CA LEU A 595 -17.08 28.16 -8.96
C LEU A 595 -17.71 29.57 -9.00
N HIS A 596 -17.29 30.50 -8.13
CA HIS A 596 -17.81 31.87 -8.09
C HIS A 596 -17.34 32.73 -9.27
N LYS A 597 -16.10 32.56 -9.73
CA LYS A 597 -15.58 33.33 -10.90
C LYS A 597 -16.41 33.13 -12.17
N ASN A 598 -17.09 31.99 -12.28
CA ASN A 598 -17.93 31.65 -13.43
C ASN A 598 -19.36 32.21 -13.30
N CYS A 599 -19.78 32.59 -12.09
CA CYS A 599 -21.11 33.17 -11.83
C CYS A 599 -21.10 34.71 -11.95
N ALA A 600 -19.94 35.34 -11.75
CA ALA A 600 -19.77 36.79 -11.94
C ALA A 600 -19.61 37.18 -13.42
N SER A 601 -19.22 36.25 -14.29
CA SER A 601 -19.20 36.45 -15.75
C SER A 601 -20.57 36.28 -16.42
N SER A 602 -21.61 35.91 -15.66
CA SER A 602 -23.00 35.79 -16.11
C SER A 602 -23.92 36.92 -15.63
N SER A 603 -23.36 37.99 -15.05
CA SER A 603 -24.04 39.26 -14.72
C SER A 603 -23.44 40.38 -15.56
#